data_AF-U7QSM9-F1
#
_entry.id   AF-U7QSM9-F1
#
_cell.length_a   1.000
_cell.length_b   1.000
_cell.length_c   1.000
_cell.angle_alpha   90.00
_cell.angle_beta   90.00
_cell.angle_gamma   90.00
#
_symmetry.space_group_name_H-M   'P 1'
#
loop_
_entity.id
_entity.type
_entity.pdbx_description
1 polymer ?
#
loop_
_entity_poly.entity_id
_entity_poly.type
_entity_poly.pdbx_seq_one_letter_code
_entity_poly.pdbx_strand_id
1 'polypeptide(L)' 'GPFSLDEWEPELMFEVKACLLKLLRMKAQRSEHDKANMAQRRETLLAELVAIDPIRAAVLCS' A
#
# COMPACT_ATOMS: atom_id res chain seq x y z
N GLY A 1 9.21 -24.35 4.31
CA GLY A 1 8.09 -24.12 3.38
C GLY A 1 8.58 -23.24 2.24
N PRO A 2 7.85 -23.08 1.13
CA PRO A 2 8.20 -22.04 0.17
C PRO A 2 8.10 -20.70 0.90
N PHE A 3 9.19 -19.95 0.93
CA PHE A 3 9.14 -18.58 1.42
C PHE A 3 8.15 -17.79 0.56
N SER A 4 7.42 -16.86 1.16
CA SER A 4 6.51 -15.98 0.44
C SER A 4 7.30 -14.95 -0.40
N LEU A 5 6.65 -14.35 -1.41
CA LEU A 5 7.29 -13.34 -2.26
C LEU A 5 7.78 -12.13 -1.46
N ASP A 6 7.08 -11.78 -0.38
CA ASP A 6 7.46 -10.73 0.56
C ASP A 6 8.70 -11.06 1.40
N GLU A 7 9.02 -12.35 1.60
CA GLU A 7 10.24 -12.79 2.28
C GLU A 7 11.46 -12.80 1.33
N TRP A 8 11.25 -13.10 0.04
CA TRP A 8 12.33 -13.11 -0.96
C TRP A 8 12.69 -11.72 -1.48
N GLU A 9 11.69 -10.89 -1.75
CA GLU A 9 11.86 -9.61 -2.46
C GLU A 9 11.07 -8.48 -1.78
N PRO A 10 11.40 -8.13 -0.52
CA PRO A 10 10.69 -7.10 0.23
C PRO A 10 10.75 -5.73 -0.46
N GLU A 11 11.84 -5.41 -1.16
CA GLU A 11 12.00 -4.14 -1.88
C GLU A 11 11.02 -4.02 -3.05
N LEU A 12 10.90 -5.04 -3.89
CA LEU A 12 9.93 -5.06 -5.00
C LEU A 12 8.50 -5.06 -4.47
N MET A 13 8.25 -5.78 -3.38
CA MET A 13 6.93 -5.79 -2.74
C MET A 13 6.53 -4.40 -2.23
N PHE A 14 7.48 -3.64 -1.66
CA PHE A 14 7.25 -2.25 -1.28
C PHE A 14 6.84 -1.41 -2.49
N GLU A 15 7.56 -1.51 -3.61
CA GLU A 15 7.29 -0.72 -4.81
C GLU A 15 5.91 -1.00 -5.40
N VAL A 16 5.53 -2.28 -5.49
CA VAL A 16 4.21 -2.69 -5.99
C VAL A 16 3.10 -2.12 -5.10
N LYS A 17 3.23 -2.25 -3.77
CA LYS A 17 2.23 -1.73 -2.81
C LYS A 17 2.17 -0.20 -2.83
N ALA A 18 3.30 0.49 -2.95
CA ALA A 18 3.34 1.95 -3.06
C ALA A 18 2.69 2.45 -4.37
N CYS A 19 2.92 1.75 -5.49
CA CYS A 19 2.25 2.04 -6.75
C CYS A 19 0.72 1.84 -6.63
N LEU A 20 0.29 0.74 -6.02
CA LEU A 20 -1.13 0.48 -5.77
C LEU A 20 -1.76 1.56 -4.88
N LEU A 21 -1.09 1.98 -3.80
CA LEU A 21 -1.53 3.08 -2.94
C LEU A 21 -1.73 4.38 -3.73
N LYS A 22 -0.79 4.72 -4.62
CA LYS A 22 -0.90 5.90 -5.50
C LYS A 22 -2.13 5.80 -6.42
N LEU A 23 -2.32 4.67 -7.08
CA LEU A 23 -3.48 4.44 -7.97
C LEU A 23 -4.81 4.50 -7.20
N LEU A 24 -4.84 3.95 -5.97
CA LEU A 24 -6.01 3.98 -5.10
C LEU A 24 -6.39 5.41 -4.72
N ARG A 25 -5.40 6.23 -4.34
CA ARG A 25 -5.61 7.67 -4.08
C ARG A 25 -6.16 8.39 -5.31
N MET A 26 -5.61 8.13 -6.50
CA MET A 26 -6.11 8.70 -7.76
C MET A 26 -7.53 8.26 -8.08
N LYS A 27 -7.89 6.99 -7.81
CA LYS A 27 -9.25 6.47 -8.02
C LYS A 27 -10.26 7.11 -7.06
N ALA A 28 -9.88 7.27 -5.80
CA ALA A 28 -10.76 7.89 -4.78
C ALA A 28 -11.14 9.34 -5.12
N GLN A 29 -10.29 10.07 -5.85
CA GLN A 29 -10.63 11.43 -6.32
C GLN A 29 -11.67 11.45 -7.45
N ARG A 30 -11.89 10.32 -8.14
CA ARG A 30 -12.80 10.21 -9.30
C ARG A 30 -14.08 9.43 -9.01
N SER A 31 -14.21 8.84 -7.83
CA SER A 31 -15.30 7.93 -7.50
C SER A 31 -15.78 8.16 -6.07
N GLU A 32 -17.01 8.67 -5.94
CA GLU A 32 -17.67 8.90 -4.66
C GLU A 32 -18.31 7.63 -4.09
N HIS A 33 -18.59 6.63 -4.93
CA HIS A 33 -19.47 5.50 -4.61
C HIS A 33 -18.82 4.39 -3.76
N ASP A 34 -17.55 4.51 -3.37
CA ASP A 34 -16.82 3.46 -2.64
C ASP A 34 -15.88 4.01 -1.56
N LYS A 35 -16.08 5.25 -1.10
CA LYS A 35 -15.13 5.96 -0.21
C LYS A 35 -14.73 5.15 1.03
N ALA A 36 -15.67 4.48 1.68
CA ALA A 36 -15.39 3.66 2.86
C ALA A 36 -14.50 2.46 2.55
N ASN A 37 -14.82 1.70 1.49
CA ASN A 37 -14.03 0.55 1.04
C ASN A 37 -12.61 0.97 0.62
N MET A 38 -12.50 2.10 -0.09
CA MET A 38 -11.21 2.64 -0.53
C MET A 38 -10.37 3.14 0.66
N ALA A 39 -10.99 3.78 1.65
CA ALA A 39 -10.31 4.21 2.86
C ALA A 39 -9.76 3.01 3.65
N GLN A 40 -10.57 1.97 3.85
CA GLN A 40 -10.13 0.74 4.52
C GLN A 40 -8.95 0.09 3.79
N ARG A 41 -9.04 -0.02 2.45
CA ARG A 41 -7.97 -0.62 1.65
C ARG A 41 -6.68 0.20 1.67
N ARG A 42 -6.79 1.53 1.78
CA ARG A 42 -5.65 2.43 1.95
C ARG A 42 -4.95 2.19 3.28
N GLU A 43 -5.72 2.06 4.37
CA GLU A 43 -5.20 1.79 5.71
C GLU A 43 -4.41 0.47 5.74
N THR A 44 -4.97 -0.59 5.15
CA THR A 44 -4.30 -1.89 5.04
C THR A 44 -2.99 -1.80 4.26
N LEU A 45 -2.97 -1.11 3.10
CA LEU A 45 -1.75 -0.93 2.32
C LEU A 45 -0.67 -0.15 3.06
N LEU A 46 -1.05 0.88 3.83
CA LEU A 46 -0.10 1.63 4.65
C LEU A 46 0.49 0.75 5.75
N ALA A 47 -0.32 -0.04 6.45
CA ALA A 47 0.16 -0.98 7.46
C ALA A 47 1.15 -2.02 6.87
N GLU A 48 0.85 -2.56 5.69
CA GLU A 48 1.74 -3.50 5.00
C GLU A 48 3.07 -2.84 4.56
N LEU A 49 3.03 -1.59 4.08
CA LEU A 49 4.24 -0.83 3.72
C LEU A 49 5.10 -0.53 4.95
N VAL A 50 4.48 -0.17 6.08
CA VAL A 50 5.18 0.05 7.37
C VAL A 50 5.84 -1.23 7.88
N ALA A 51 5.19 -2.38 7.70
CA ALA A 51 5.76 -3.67 8.07
C ALA A 51 7.00 -4.05 7.24
N ILE A 52 7.08 -3.59 5.99
CA ILE A 52 8.25 -3.79 5.12
C ILE A 52 9.36 -2.78 5.45
N ASP A 53 9.05 -1.48 5.43
CA ASP A 53 10.00 -0.42 5.74
C ASP A 53 9.28 0.82 6.31
N PRO A 54 9.38 1.07 7.63
CA PRO A 54 8.70 2.19 8.28
C PRO A 54 9.26 3.56 7.85
N ILE A 55 10.54 3.65 7.48
CA ILE A 55 11.19 4.90 7.08
C ILE A 55 10.67 5.31 5.70
N ARG A 56 10.67 4.38 4.74
CA ARG A 56 10.10 4.63 3.40
C ARG A 56 8.60 4.81 3.46
N ALA A 57 7.88 4.13 4.35
CA ALA A 57 6.43 4.28 4.48
C ALA A 57 6.04 5.64 5.08
N ALA A 58 6.84 6.21 5.99
CA ALA A 58 6.53 7.49 6.64
C ALA A 58 6.30 8.64 5.64
N VAL A 59 7.07 8.69 4.55
CA VAL A 59 6.90 9.72 3.50
C VAL A 59 5.63 9.52 2.66
N LEU A 60 5.00 8.34 2.74
CA LEU A 60 3.74 8.04 2.04
C LEU A 60 2.51 8.36 2.88
N CYS A 61 2.65 8.67 4.18
CA CYS A 61 1.55 8.97 5.10
C CYS A 61 0.91 10.36 4.92
N SER A 62 1.45 11.20 4.02
CA SER A 62 0.89 12.51 3.63
C SER A 62 -0.37 12.42 2.77
#